data_AF-A0A9N9UCY9-F1
#
_entry.id   AF-A0A9N9UCY9-F1
#
_cell.length_a   1.000
_cell.length_b   1.000
_cell.length_c   1.000
_cell.angle_alpha   90.00
_cell.angle_beta   90.00
_cell.angle_gamma   90.00
#
_symmetry.space_group_name_H-M   'P 1'
#
loop_
_entity.id
_entity.type
_entity.pdbx_description
1 polymer ?
#
loop_
_entity_poly.entity_id
_entity_poly.type
_entity_poly.pdbx_seq_one_letter_code
_entity_poly.pdbx_strand_id
1 'polypeptide(L)'
;MTYSVAPPNYDGGLHVAPHNQFGLETLDADIMARWLIKIAGHGVVTVPSDPSQAAYIGDPESSFLFAMDTAEISDEGHRSAYPGNTQTIVMQIPTVDNMVPDHTVLHSGPCVSKDYASLRSIGF
;
A
#
# COMPACT_ATOMS: atom_id res chain seq x y z
N MET A 1 0.66 2.99 15.58
CA MET A 1 0.33 1.84 14.71
C MET A 1 -1.16 1.59 14.84
N THR A 2 -1.83 1.33 13.73
CA THR A 2 -3.28 1.05 13.65
C THR A 2 -3.49 -0.12 12.71
N TYR A 3 -4.69 -0.71 12.72
CA TYR A 3 -5.11 -1.66 11.70
C TYR A 3 -6.52 -1.33 11.24
N SER A 4 -6.84 -1.74 10.01
CA SER A 4 -8.16 -1.64 9.42
C SER A 4 -8.63 -3.01 8.96
N VAL A 5 -9.95 -3.15 8.91
CA VAL A 5 -10.63 -4.34 8.41
C VAL A 5 -11.54 -3.91 7.28
N ALA A 6 -11.20 -4.31 6.06
CA ALA A 6 -12.05 -4.16 4.89
C ALA A 6 -13.01 -5.35 4.80
N PRO A 7 -14.31 -5.14 4.59
CA PRO A 7 -15.26 -6.23 4.37
C PRO A 7 -14.95 -6.99 3.07
N PRO A 8 -15.55 -8.17 2.86
CA PRO A 8 -15.49 -8.86 1.57
C PRO A 8 -15.94 -7.98 0.40
N ASN A 9 -15.29 -8.13 -0.77
CA ASN A 9 -15.59 -7.39 -2.00
C ASN A 9 -15.58 -5.86 -1.82
N TYR A 10 -14.73 -5.35 -0.93
CA TYR A 10 -14.64 -3.91 -0.65
C TYR A 10 -13.78 -3.19 -1.67
N ASP A 11 -14.26 -2.02 -2.11
CA ASP A 11 -13.52 -1.11 -2.97
C ASP A 11 -13.22 0.17 -2.20
N GLY A 12 -11.94 0.44 -1.98
CA GLY A 12 -11.47 1.65 -1.30
C GLY A 12 -11.51 2.90 -2.19
N GLY A 13 -11.87 2.76 -3.47
CA GLY A 13 -11.94 3.87 -4.41
C GLY A 13 -10.57 4.45 -4.78
N LEU A 14 -10.59 5.47 -5.62
CA LEU A 14 -9.42 6.28 -5.98
C LEU A 14 -9.13 7.28 -4.87
N HIS A 15 -7.87 7.35 -4.42
CA HIS A 15 -7.43 8.24 -3.36
C HIS A 15 -5.91 8.44 -3.36
N VAL A 16 -5.46 9.43 -2.60
CA VAL A 16 -4.05 9.62 -2.23
C VAL A 16 -3.75 9.02 -0.86
N ALA A 17 -2.55 8.49 -0.70
CA ALA A 17 -2.01 8.00 0.55
C ALA A 17 -1.59 9.20 1.44
N PRO A 18 -1.94 9.17 2.73
CA PRO A 18 -2.60 8.09 3.43
C PRO A 18 -4.11 8.22 3.29
N HIS A 19 -4.79 7.17 2.84
CA HIS A 19 -6.24 7.20 2.88
C HIS A 19 -6.71 7.12 4.34
N ASN A 20 -7.55 8.07 4.72
CA ASN A 20 -8.22 8.16 6.00
C ASN A 20 -9.18 6.98 6.19
N GLN A 21 -8.67 5.85 6.68
CA GLN A 21 -9.49 4.67 6.95
C GLN A 21 -10.49 4.85 8.12
N PHE A 22 -10.63 6.05 8.71
CA PHE A 22 -11.53 6.31 9.84
C PHE A 22 -12.04 7.77 9.97
N GLY A 23 -12.36 8.46 8.87
CA GLY A 23 -13.15 9.71 8.94
C GLY A 23 -12.53 10.88 9.73
N LEU A 24 -11.24 10.82 10.08
CA LEU A 24 -10.49 12.00 10.50
C LEU A 24 -9.98 12.68 9.24
N GLU A 25 -10.77 13.62 8.72
CA GLU A 25 -10.18 14.75 8.01
C GLU A 25 -9.27 15.46 9.01
N THR A 26 -7.94 15.48 8.80
CA THR A 26 -7.13 16.61 9.27
C THR A 26 -5.69 16.54 8.76
N LEU A 27 -5.30 17.70 8.24
CA LEU A 27 -3.98 18.33 8.25
C LEU A 27 -2.97 17.86 7.19
N ASP A 28 -2.84 18.72 6.17
CA ASP A 28 -1.73 18.87 5.22
C ASP A 28 -1.25 17.59 4.53
N ALA A 29 -1.95 17.25 3.43
CA ALA A 29 -1.76 16.09 2.58
C ALA A 29 -0.45 16.05 1.76
N ASP A 30 0.55 16.90 2.06
CA ASP A 30 1.68 17.08 1.14
C ASP A 30 2.61 15.87 1.10
N ILE A 31 2.83 15.16 2.21
CA ILE A 31 3.52 13.84 2.23
C ILE A 31 3.05 13.08 3.49
N MET A 32 2.35 11.95 3.33
CA MET A 32 2.32 10.98 4.44
C MET A 32 2.62 9.57 3.94
N ALA A 33 3.83 9.16 4.24
CA ALA A 33 4.31 7.82 3.99
C ALA A 33 3.83 6.84 5.07
N ARG A 34 3.37 5.66 4.66
CA ARG A 34 3.05 4.57 5.60
C ARG A 34 3.57 3.24 5.11
N TRP A 35 4.07 2.45 6.06
CA TRP A 35 4.24 1.02 5.84
C TRP A 35 2.90 0.32 6.05
N LEU A 36 2.55 -0.55 5.12
CA LEU A 36 1.35 -1.37 5.15
C LEU A 36 1.76 -2.84 5.23
N ILE A 37 1.13 -3.58 6.14
CA ILE A 37 1.30 -5.03 6.23
C ILE A 37 -0.08 -5.67 6.09
N LYS A 38 -0.29 -6.39 4.99
CA LYS A 38 -1.46 -7.26 4.81
C LYS A 38 -1.32 -8.45 5.75
N ILE A 39 -2.15 -8.51 6.78
CA ILE A 39 -2.18 -9.62 7.74
C ILE A 39 -3.01 -10.77 7.17
N ALA A 40 -4.13 -10.47 6.52
CA ALA A 40 -5.07 -11.46 5.98
C ALA A 40 -5.81 -10.90 4.77
N GLY A 41 -6.35 -11.79 3.93
CA GLY A 41 -7.10 -11.43 2.73
C GLY A 41 -6.19 -11.17 1.53
N HIS A 42 -6.67 -10.37 0.58
CA HIS A 42 -5.90 -9.94 -0.58
C HIS A 42 -6.37 -8.58 -1.09
N GLY A 43 -5.47 -7.87 -1.75
CA GLY A 43 -5.73 -6.56 -2.34
C GLY A 43 -5.13 -6.43 -3.74
N VAL A 44 -5.62 -5.44 -4.47
CA VAL A 44 -5.01 -4.96 -5.71
C VAL A 44 -4.91 -3.44 -5.62
N VAL A 45 -3.73 -2.94 -5.95
CA VAL A 45 -3.47 -1.50 -6.08
C VAL A 45 -3.24 -1.19 -7.55
N THR A 46 -3.96 -0.20 -8.08
CA THR A 46 -3.83 0.23 -9.48
C THR A 46 -3.63 1.72 -9.57
N VAL A 47 -2.77 2.18 -10.46
CA VAL A 47 -2.62 3.59 -10.81
C VAL A 47 -3.50 3.89 -12.03
N PRO A 48 -4.42 4.88 -11.99
CA PRO A 48 -5.37 5.12 -13.08
C PRO A 48 -4.71 5.40 -14.43
N SER A 49 -3.58 6.10 -14.42
CA SER A 49 -2.85 6.50 -15.63
C SER A 49 -2.13 5.33 -16.30
N ASP A 50 -1.84 4.24 -15.59
CA ASP A 50 -1.18 3.06 -16.14
C ASP A 50 -1.63 1.76 -15.44
N PRO A 51 -2.69 1.11 -15.94
CA PRO A 51 -3.16 -0.17 -15.42
C PRO A 51 -2.13 -1.31 -15.49
N SER A 52 -1.06 -1.18 -16.29
CA SER A 52 0.00 -2.19 -16.35
C SER A 52 0.87 -2.21 -15.09
N GLN A 53 0.78 -1.17 -14.24
CA GLN A 53 1.47 -1.06 -12.95
C GLN A 53 0.69 -1.66 -11.78
N ALA A 54 -0.32 -2.48 -12.05
CA ALA A 54 -1.13 -3.10 -11.00
C ALA A 54 -0.27 -3.98 -10.08
N ALA A 55 -0.35 -3.73 -8.77
CA ALA A 55 0.28 -4.53 -7.74
C ALA A 55 -0.75 -5.44 -7.07
N TYR A 56 -0.51 -6.76 -7.11
CA TYR A 56 -1.36 -7.76 -6.47
C TYR A 56 -0.76 -8.17 -5.12
N ILE A 57 -1.58 -8.09 -4.09
CA ILE A 57 -1.21 -8.26 -2.68
C ILE A 57 -1.96 -9.49 -2.18
N GLY A 58 -1.44 -10.68 -2.46
CA GLY A 58 -2.13 -11.95 -2.17
C GLY A 58 -1.25 -12.91 -1.39
N ASP A 59 -0.02 -13.06 -1.85
CA ASP A 59 0.95 -13.99 -1.27
C ASP A 59 1.62 -13.40 -0.02
N PRO A 60 2.12 -14.24 0.91
CA PRO A 60 2.87 -13.79 2.09
C PRO A 60 3.99 -12.80 1.74
N GLU A 61 4.68 -13.02 0.63
CA GLU A 61 5.84 -12.23 0.19
C GLU A 61 5.45 -10.86 -0.36
N SER A 62 4.24 -10.74 -0.92
CA SER A 62 3.65 -9.48 -1.38
C SER A 62 2.92 -8.71 -0.28
N SER A 63 3.00 -9.16 0.98
CA SER A 63 2.18 -8.61 2.07
C SER A 63 2.70 -7.29 2.63
N PHE A 64 3.94 -6.91 2.32
CA PHE A 64 4.55 -5.70 2.83
C PHE A 64 4.58 -4.64 1.73
N LEU A 65 4.01 -3.49 1.99
CA LEU A 65 3.95 -2.38 1.06
C LEU A 65 4.40 -1.09 1.73
N PHE A 66 4.89 -0.19 0.90
CA PHE A 66 5.10 1.20 1.24
C PHE A 66 4.20 2.05 0.37
N ALA A 67 3.33 2.85 0.99
CA ALA A 67 2.41 3.72 0.28
C ALA A 67 2.82 5.18 0.51
N MET A 68 3.13 5.87 -0.59
CA MET A 68 3.28 7.31 -0.68
C MET A 68 2.68 7.75 -2.02
N ASP A 69 1.74 8.67 -1.98
CA ASP A 69 1.31 9.38 -3.19
C ASP A 69 1.82 10.80 -3.03
N THR A 70 2.76 11.20 -3.88
CA THR A 70 3.28 12.57 -3.89
C THR A 70 2.68 13.30 -5.07
N ALA A 71 2.29 14.57 -4.87
CA ALA A 71 1.78 15.42 -5.95
C ALA A 71 2.80 15.59 -7.10
N GLU A 72 4.09 15.38 -6.84
CA GLU A 72 5.13 15.38 -7.88
C GLU A 72 4.98 14.22 -8.88
N ILE A 73 4.42 13.08 -8.47
CA ILE A 73 4.35 11.85 -9.28
C ILE A 73 2.91 11.52 -9.71
N SER A 74 1.91 11.71 -8.84
CA SER A 74 0.51 11.43 -9.14
C SER A 74 -0.44 12.30 -8.31
N ASP A 75 -1.08 13.28 -8.96
CA ASP A 75 -2.13 14.10 -8.34
C ASP A 75 -3.39 13.28 -7.99
N GLU A 76 -3.64 12.18 -8.71
CA GLU A 76 -4.82 11.32 -8.51
C GLU A 76 -4.56 10.21 -7.47
N GLY A 77 -3.30 9.90 -7.17
CA GLY A 77 -2.89 8.79 -6.31
C GLY A 77 -3.11 7.42 -6.95
N HIS A 78 -3.78 6.52 -6.22
CA HIS A 78 -4.04 5.14 -6.62
C HIS A 78 -5.43 4.66 -6.19
N ARG A 79 -5.89 3.54 -6.75
CA ARG A 79 -7.08 2.82 -6.28
C ARG A 79 -6.67 1.56 -5.55
N SER A 80 -7.27 1.35 -4.38
CA SER A 80 -7.13 0.11 -3.60
C SER A 80 -8.44 -0.67 -3.62
N ALA A 81 -8.41 -1.92 -4.08
CA ALA A 81 -9.57 -2.82 -4.04
C ALA A 81 -9.23 -4.14 -3.35
N TYR A 82 -10.21 -4.72 -2.66
CA TYR A 82 -10.10 -5.93 -1.85
C TYR A 82 -11.15 -6.94 -2.31
N PRO A 83 -10.92 -7.63 -3.44
CA PRO A 83 -11.93 -8.44 -4.13
C PRO A 83 -12.22 -9.79 -3.45
N GLY A 84 -11.71 -10.02 -2.25
CA GLY A 84 -11.84 -11.30 -1.57
C GLY A 84 -13.22 -11.56 -1.00
N ASN A 85 -13.58 -12.84 -0.91
CA ASN A 85 -14.82 -13.30 -0.27
C ASN A 85 -14.74 -13.28 1.27
N THR A 86 -13.58 -12.95 1.83
CA THR A 86 -13.35 -12.77 3.26
C THR A 86 -12.81 -11.37 3.53
N GLN A 87 -12.84 -10.94 4.80
CA GLN A 87 -12.25 -9.67 5.19
C GLN A 87 -10.76 -9.59 4.84
N THR A 88 -10.30 -8.38 4.52
CA THR A 88 -8.88 -8.06 4.40
C THR A 88 -8.45 -7.21 5.58
N ILE A 89 -7.35 -7.59 6.23
CA ILE A 89 -6.81 -6.88 7.40
C ILE A 89 -5.47 -6.27 7.02
N VAL A 90 -5.34 -4.97 7.18
CA VAL A 90 -4.11 -4.22 6.89
C VAL A 90 -3.66 -3.48 8.14
N MET A 91 -2.43 -3.73 8.55
CA MET A 91 -1.75 -2.95 9.58
C MET A 91 -1.07 -1.75 8.92
N GLN A 92 -1.21 -0.59 9.54
CA GLN A 92 -0.61 0.67 9.11
C GLN A 92 0.39 1.14 10.17
N ILE A 93 1.63 1.31 9.74
CA ILE A 93 2.73 1.79 10.58
C ILE A 93 3.14 3.16 10.04
N PRO A 94 2.98 4.25 10.81
CA PRO A 94 3.47 5.55 10.39
C PRO A 94 5.00 5.52 10.29
N THR A 95 5.55 6.28 9.35
CA THR A 95 6.99 6.57 9.33
C THR A 95 7.33 7.64 10.36
N VAL A 96 8.63 7.84 10.61
CA VAL A 96 9.11 8.93 11.47
C VAL A 96 8.69 10.25 10.84
N ASP A 97 7.98 11.09 11.61
CA ASP A 97 7.45 12.38 11.20
C ASP A 97 6.60 12.35 9.92
N ASN A 98 6.01 11.19 9.59
CA ASN A 98 5.28 10.93 8.34
C ASN A 98 6.10 11.14 7.04
N MET A 99 7.43 11.20 7.15
CA MET A 99 8.33 11.39 6.01
C MET A 99 8.66 10.09 5.30
N VAL A 100 9.04 10.20 4.02
CA VAL A 100 9.56 9.08 3.24
C VAL A 100 10.95 8.70 3.78
N PRO A 101 11.17 7.45 4.21
CA PRO A 101 12.48 7.01 4.67
C PRO A 101 13.50 7.01 3.51
N ASP A 102 14.78 7.18 3.84
CA ASP A 102 15.86 7.02 2.88
C ASP A 102 15.78 5.64 2.22
N HIS A 103 15.75 5.62 0.89
CA HIS A 103 15.62 4.40 0.11
C HIS A 103 16.32 4.54 -1.24
N THR A 104 16.48 3.42 -1.94
CA THR A 104 16.93 3.37 -3.34
C THR A 104 15.85 2.70 -4.16
N VAL A 105 15.37 3.37 -5.20
CA VAL A 105 14.44 2.77 -6.16
C VAL A 105 15.21 1.77 -7.02
N LEU A 106 14.79 0.49 -6.99
CA LEU A 106 15.45 -0.58 -7.75
C LEU A 106 15.07 -0.55 -9.23
N HIS A 107 13.78 -0.35 -9.52
CA HIS A 107 13.21 -0.16 -10.85
C HIS A 107 11.80 0.41 -10.74
N SER A 108 11.23 0.82 -11.88
CA SER A 108 9.81 1.21 -11.96
C SER A 108 8.89 -0.02 -11.95
N GLY A 109 7.67 0.18 -11.46
CA GLY A 109 6.60 -0.80 -11.43
C GLY A 109 6.57 -1.73 -10.23
N PRO A 110 5.63 -2.70 -10.19
CA PRO A 110 5.42 -3.55 -9.04
C PRO A 110 6.65 -4.42 -8.76
N CYS A 111 6.89 -4.69 -7.48
CA CYS A 111 7.94 -5.62 -7.05
C CYS A 111 7.68 -7.01 -7.63
N VAL A 112 8.70 -7.61 -8.23
CA VAL A 112 8.70 -8.97 -8.74
C VAL A 112 9.33 -9.93 -7.75
N SER A 113 9.19 -11.25 -7.97
CA SER A 113 9.69 -12.26 -7.03
C SER A 113 11.17 -12.20 -6.73
N LYS A 114 11.96 -11.60 -7.61
CA LYS A 114 13.39 -11.38 -7.37
C LYS A 114 13.66 -10.31 -6.31
N ASP A 115 12.78 -9.33 -6.15
CA ASP A 115 12.98 -8.19 -5.25
C ASP A 115 12.76 -8.59 -3.79
N TYR A 116 11.85 -9.54 -3.56
CA TYR A 116 11.60 -10.12 -2.23
C TYR A 116 12.28 -11.48 -2.00
N ALA A 117 13.01 -12.03 -2.98
CA ALA A 117 13.75 -13.29 -2.80
C ALA A 117 14.78 -13.21 -1.66
N SER A 118 15.40 -12.05 -1.45
CA SER A 118 16.37 -11.81 -0.39
C SER A 118 15.77 -11.98 1.01
N LEU A 119 14.46 -11.73 1.19
CA LEU A 119 13.75 -11.97 2.46
C LEU A 119 13.76 -13.44 2.87
N ARG A 120 13.95 -14.38 1.93
CA ARG A 120 14.12 -15.82 2.23
C ARG A 120 15.51 -16.19 2.74
N SER A 121 16.52 -15.38 2.42
CA SER A 121 17.92 -15.67 2.79
C SER A 121 18.25 -15.30 4.24
N ILE A 122 17.45 -14.41 4.82
CA ILE A 122 17.42 -14.06 6.24
C ILE A 122 16.44 -15.02 6.93
N GLY A 123 16.83 -16.29 7.01
CA GLY A 123 16.04 -17.33 7.68
C GLY A 123 15.74 -16.98 9.14
N PHE A 124 14.45 -17.01 9.50
CA PHE A 124 13.99 -17.24 10.85
C PHE A 124 13.54 -18.69 10.99
#